data_AF-A0A958Q4T3-F1
#
_entry.id   AF-A0A958Q4T3-F1
#
_cell.length_a   1.000
_cell.length_b   1.000
_cell.length_c   1.000
_cell.angle_alpha   90.00
_cell.angle_beta   90.00
_cell.angle_gamma   90.00
#
_symmetry.space_group_name_H-M   'P 1'
#
loop_
_entity.id
_entity.type
_entity.pdbx_description
1 polymer ?
#
loop_
_entity_poly.entity_id
_entity_poly.type
_entity_poly.pdbx_seq_one_letter_code
_entity_poly.pdbx_strand_id
1 'polypeptide(L)'
;MYLEIAKEGILIVLIISGVPLVVSMVSGLVIALLQSATQIQEQSVQHIVKIATFCGVLLVGGAFFQNLLLRYFTECLLQAPMVAGG
;
A
#
# COMPACT_ATOMS: atom_id res chain seq x y z
N MET A 1 -16.41 -5.63 -19.74
CA MET A 1 -15.34 -6.63 -19.54
C MET A 1 -13.96 -6.00 -19.39
N TYR A 2 -13.21 -5.65 -20.44
CA TYR A 2 -11.82 -5.13 -20.27
C TYR A 2 -11.71 -3.86 -19.44
N LEU A 3 -12.65 -2.92 -19.60
CA LEU A 3 -12.68 -1.67 -18.83
C LEU A 3 -12.96 -1.91 -17.34
N GLU A 4 -13.76 -2.93 -17.01
CA GLU A 4 -14.09 -3.28 -15.62
C GLU A 4 -12.90 -3.90 -14.93
N ILE A 5 -12.21 -4.84 -15.58
CA ILE A 5 -10.95 -5.44 -15.10
C ILE A 5 -9.90 -4.33 -14.88
N ALA A 6 -9.73 -3.42 -15.84
CA ALA A 6 -8.79 -2.31 -15.71
C ALA A 6 -9.14 -1.37 -14.54
N LYS A 7 -10.42 -1.00 -14.40
CA LYS A 7 -10.89 -0.16 -13.28
C LYS A 7 -10.67 -0.84 -11.93
N GLU A 8 -10.99 -2.13 -11.83
CA GLU A 8 -10.80 -2.90 -10.60
C GLU A 8 -9.32 -3.06 -10.25
N GLY A 9 -8.47 -3.36 -11.24
CA GLY A 9 -7.02 -3.39 -11.05
C GLY A 9 -6.46 -2.06 -10.56
N ILE A 10 -6.90 -0.93 -11.13
CA ILE A 10 -6.50 0.41 -10.67
C ILE A 10 -6.94 0.65 -9.22
N LEU A 11 -8.16 0.27 -8.84
CA LEU A 11 -8.64 0.41 -7.46
C LEU A 11 -7.83 -0.43 -6.48
N ILE A 12 -7.43 -1.64 -6.86
CA ILE A 12 -6.62 -2.52 -6.01
C ILE A 12 -5.22 -1.95 -5.83
N VAL A 13 -4.58 -1.48 -6.91
CA VAL A 13 -3.28 -0.80 -6.82
C VAL A 13 -3.37 0.45 -5.94
N LEU A 14 -4.44 1.23 -6.06
CA LEU A 14 -4.69 2.40 -5.24
C LEU A 14 -4.82 2.05 -3.76
N ILE A 15 -5.51 0.95 -3.41
CA ILE A 15 -5.67 0.52 -2.02
C ILE A 15 -4.35 0.01 -1.45
N ILE A 16 -3.62 -0.83 -2.21
CA ILE A 16 -2.36 -1.45 -1.77
C ILE A 16 -1.27 -0.39 -1.56
N SER A 17 -1.23 0.65 -2.40
CA SER A 17 -0.26 1.74 -2.27
C SER A 17 -0.74 2.85 -1.32
N GLY A 18 -2.05 3.15 -1.30
CA GLY A 18 -2.63 4.26 -0.57
C GLY A 18 -2.63 4.05 0.95
N VAL A 19 -3.02 2.86 1.43
CA VAL A 19 -3.06 2.56 2.86
C VAL A 19 -1.68 2.76 3.53
N PRO A 20 -0.59 2.12 3.08
CA PRO A 20 0.71 2.30 3.71
C PRO A 20 1.28 3.71 3.54
N LEU A 21 0.91 4.41 2.47
CA LEU A 21 1.32 5.80 2.25
C LEU A 21 0.66 6.75 3.25
N VAL A 22 -0.65 6.62 3.49
CA VAL A 22 -1.37 7.44 4.49
C VAL A 22 -0.81 7.19 5.89
N VAL A 23 -0.58 5.93 6.26
CA VAL A 23 -0.03 5.61 7.59
C VAL A 23 1.40 6.14 7.75
N SER A 24 2.23 6.02 6.71
CA SER A 24 3.57 6.61 6.69
C SER A 24 3.52 8.14 6.83
N MET A 25 2.61 8.82 6.13
CA MET A 25 2.42 10.27 6.26
C MET A 25 2.01 10.69 7.66
N VAL A 26 1.03 10.03 8.27
CA VAL A 26 0.57 10.33 9.64
C VAL A 26 1.69 10.13 10.65
N SER A 27 2.40 8.99 10.59
CA SER A 27 3.51 8.72 11.50
C SER A 27 4.66 9.72 11.32
N GLY A 28 4.99 10.08 10.07
CA GLY A 28 6.00 11.09 9.76
C GLY A 28 5.62 12.48 10.29
N LEU A 29 4.35 12.84 10.24
CA LEU A 29 3.83 14.10 10.80
C LEU A 29 3.96 14.14 12.33
N VAL A 30 3.59 13.06 13.02
CA VAL A 30 3.72 12.94 14.48
C VAL A 30 5.19 13.08 14.91
N ILE A 31 6.10 12.41 14.22
CA ILE A 31 7.54 12.49 14.51
C ILE A 31 8.08 13.90 14.20
N ALA A 32 7.64 14.53 13.11
CA ALA A 32 8.06 15.90 12.78
C ALA A 32 7.65 16.92 13.86
N LEU A 33 6.45 16.77 14.45
CA LEU A 33 5.98 17.57 15.58
C LEU A 33 6.85 17.35 16.83
N LEU A 34 7.16 16.09 17.15
CA LEU A 34 8.03 15.75 18.28
C LEU A 34 9.45 16.31 18.11
N GLN A 35 10.01 16.22 16.91
CA GLN A 35 11.33 16.79 16.59
C GLN A 35 11.34 18.31 16.70
N SER A 36 10.28 18.98 16.25
CA SER A 36 10.14 20.43 16.41
C SER A 36 10.03 20.85 17.88
N ALA A 37 9.38 20.04 18.72
CA ALA A 37 9.21 20.33 20.15
C ALA A 37 10.49 20.08 20.98
N THR A 38 11.35 19.15 20.56
CA THR A 38 12.59 18.78 21.29
C THR A 38 13.86 19.41 20.72
N GLN A 39 13.78 20.15 19.61
CA GLN A 39 14.91 20.75 18.88
C GLN A 39 15.99 19.75 18.40
N ILE A 40 15.71 18.44 18.41
CA ILE A 40 16.59 17.41 17.86
C ILE A 40 16.16 17.16 16.41
N GLN A 41 16.77 17.89 15.48
CA GLN A 41 16.49 17.81 14.03
C GLN A 41 17.42 16.83 13.29
N GLU A 42 17.78 15.71 13.92
CA GLU A 42 18.57 14.65 13.29
C GLU A 42 17.76 13.96 12.18
N GLN A 43 18.06 14.30 10.92
CA GLN A 43 17.39 13.81 9.70
C GLN A 43 17.31 12.26 9.65
N SER A 44 18.28 11.58 10.26
CA SER A 44 18.36 10.12 10.33
C SER A 44 17.18 9.48 11.05
N VAL A 45 16.68 10.10 12.13
CA VAL A 45 15.57 9.55 12.93
C VAL A 45 14.27 9.56 12.12
N GLN A 46 14.01 10.60 11.33
CA GLN A 46 12.82 10.65 10.48
C GLN A 46 12.83 9.54 9.42
N HIS A 47 14.00 9.25 8.85
CA HIS A 47 14.14 8.19 7.85
C HIS A 47 13.90 6.81 8.45
N ILE A 48 14.48 6.50 9.60
CA ILE A 48 14.32 5.21 10.27
C ILE A 48 12.86 4.97 10.66
N VAL A 49 12.22 5.97 11.26
CA VAL A 49 10.82 5.80 11.72
C VAL A 49 9.87 5.64 10.53
N LYS A 50 10.03 6.39 9.44
CA LYS A 50 9.20 6.22 8.24
C LYS A 50 9.29 4.81 7.67
N ILE A 51 10.50 4.24 7.57
CA ILE A 51 10.70 2.87 7.08
C ILE A 51 10.10 1.86 8.07
N ALA A 52 10.33 2.04 9.37
CA ALA A 52 9.79 1.16 10.40
C ALA A 52 8.26 1.13 10.39
N THR A 53 7.61 2.28 10.26
CA THR A 53 6.14 2.36 10.13
C THR A 53 5.67 1.67 8.86
N PHE A 54 6.31 1.92 7.71
CA PHE A 54 5.92 1.31 6.43
C PHE A 54 6.04 -0.22 6.49
N CYS A 55 7.16 -0.74 7.00
CA CYS A 55 7.34 -2.17 7.26
C CYS A 55 6.30 -2.70 8.25
N GLY A 56 6.00 -1.97 9.33
CA GLY A 56 4.97 -2.35 10.29
C GLY A 56 3.59 -2.50 9.64
N VAL A 57 3.20 -1.57 8.77
CA VAL A 57 1.94 -1.66 8.01
C VAL A 57 1.95 -2.85 7.06
N LEU A 58 3.06 -3.13 6.39
CA LEU A 58 3.15 -4.29 5.51
C LEU A 58 3.14 -5.61 6.30
N LEU A 59 3.70 -5.66 7.51
CA LEU A 59 3.66 -6.86 8.34
C LEU A 59 2.25 -7.13 8.86
N VAL A 60 1.56 -6.10 9.35
CA VAL A 60 0.19 -6.22 9.89
C VAL A 60 -0.84 -6.40 8.76
N GLY A 61 -0.71 -5.61 7.69
CA GLY A 61 -1.60 -5.62 6.53
C GLY A 61 -1.22 -6.62 5.44
N GLY A 62 -0.09 -7.31 5.56
CA GLY A 62 0.46 -8.17 4.51
C GLY A 62 -0.50 -9.27 4.07
N ALA A 63 -1.14 -9.94 5.03
CA ALA A 63 -2.16 -10.94 4.72
C ALA A 63 -3.35 -10.33 3.96
N PHE A 64 -3.78 -9.13 4.31
CA PHE A 64 -4.88 -8.45 3.61
C PHE A 64 -4.49 -8.09 2.17
N PHE A 65 -3.33 -7.46 1.97
CA PHE A 65 -2.85 -7.09 0.63
C PHE A 65 -2.63 -8.31 -0.27
N GLN A 66 -2.10 -9.40 0.30
CA GLN A 66 -1.90 -10.66 -0.40
C GLN A 66 -3.24 -11.26 -0.86
N ASN A 67 -4.24 -11.32 0.02
CA ASN A 67 -5.57 -11.84 -0.34
C ASN A 67 -6.23 -11.02 -1.45
N LEU A 68 -6.09 -9.69 -1.40
CA LEU A 68 -6.65 -8.79 -2.41
C LEU A 68 -6.00 -9.02 -3.79
N LEU A 69 -4.67 -9.15 -3.83
CA LEU A 69 -3.93 -9.46 -5.05
C LEU A 69 -4.27 -10.85 -5.62
N LEU A 70 -4.28 -11.88 -4.77
CA LEU A 70 -4.57 -13.25 -5.20
C LEU A 70 -5.99 -13.40 -5.75
N ARG A 71 -6.96 -12.72 -5.13
CA ARG A 71 -8.34 -12.69 -5.61
C ARG A 71 -8.42 -12.07 -7.01
N TYR A 72 -7.85 -10.88 -7.18
CA TYR A 72 -7.85 -10.21 -8.49
C TYR A 72 -7.12 -11.00 -9.57
N PHE A 73 -5.97 -11.60 -9.22
CA PHE A 73 -5.23 -12.44 -10.13
C PHE A 73 -6.04 -13.66 -10.58
N THR A 74 -6.74 -14.31 -9.64
CA THR A 74 -7.60 -15.46 -9.93
C THR A 74 -8.78 -15.08 -10.82
N GLU A 75 -9.43 -13.94 -10.55
CA GLU A 75 -10.51 -13.41 -11.37
C GLU A 75 -10.03 -13.11 -12.81
N CYS A 76 -8.85 -12.53 -12.98
CA CYS A 76 -8.24 -12.33 -14.29
C CYS A 76 -7.94 -13.65 -15.02
N LEU A 77 -7.41 -14.65 -14.30
CA LEU A 77 -7.00 -15.93 -14.88
C LEU A 77 -8.21 -16.78 -15.31
N LEU A 78 -9.31 -16.74 -14.56
CA LEU A 78 -10.57 -17.39 -14.92
C LEU A 78 -11.24 -16.74 -16.14
N GLN A 79 -11.02 -15.45 -16.36
CA GLN A 79 -11.52 -14.72 -17.53
C GLN A 79 -10.60 -14.87 -18.76
N ALA A 80 -9.35 -15.30 -18.58
CA ALA A 80 -8.38 -15.49 -19.66
C ALA A 80 -8.80 -16.50 -20.76
N PRO A 81 -9.33 -17.71 -20.48
CA PRO A 81 -9.76 -18.64 -21.53
C PRO A 81 -10.94 -18.12 -22.34
N MET A 82 -11.81 -17.28 -21.76
CA MET A 82 -12.93 -16.64 -22.44
C MET A 82 -12.49 -15.54 -23.42
N VAL A 83 -11.27 -15.02 -23.28
CA VAL A 83 -10.67 -13.97 -24.12
C VAL A 83 -9.78 -14.56 -25.22
N ALA A 84 -9.14 -15.71 -24.99
CA ALA A 84 -8.26 -16.36 -25.96
C ALA A 84 -8.99 -17.27 -26.97
N GLY A 85 -10.27 -17.61 -26.71
CA GLY A 85 -11.08 -18.50 -27.55
C GLY A 85 -11.95 -17.82 -28.62
N GLY A 86 -11.71 -16.53 -28.91
CA GLY A 86 -12.44 -15.74 -29.91
C GLY A 86 -11.51 -15.04 -30.89
#